data_AF-A0A8D4C128-F1
#
_entry.id   AF-A0A8D4C128-F1
#
_cell.length_a   1.000
_cell.length_b   1.000
_cell.length_c   1.000
_cell.angle_alpha   90.00
_cell.angle_beta   90.00
_cell.angle_gamma   90.00
#
_symmetry.space_group_name_H-M   'P 1'
#
loop_
_entity.id
_entity.type
_entity.pdbx_description
1 polymer ?
#
loop_
_entity_poly.entity_id
_entity_poly.type
_entity_poly.pdbx_seq_one_letter_code
_entity_poly.pdbx_strand_id
1 'polypeptide(L)'
;MKKATRSEELSSLSHGQHNTSPTLLASVLAYLIFDGSLNKYEAAKQLGDWSLHSTISDLANKYGLSIKRTPEKVLRARNPVTRYSITEGHRRHARDVLVKLEQRKKGAE
;
A
#
# COMPACT_ATOMS: atom_id res chain seq x y z
N MET A 1 -17.57 -37.82 -10.33
CA MET A 1 -17.99 -36.69 -9.48
C MET A 1 -16.78 -35.77 -9.30
N LYS A 2 -16.88 -34.52 -9.77
CA LYS A 2 -15.82 -33.50 -9.71
C LYS A 2 -15.81 -32.88 -8.31
N LYS A 3 -14.64 -32.65 -7.70
CA LYS A 3 -14.18 -31.37 -7.09
C LYS A 3 -12.71 -31.53 -6.65
N ALA A 4 -11.81 -30.91 -7.41
CA ALA A 4 -10.45 -30.65 -6.98
C ALA A 4 -10.37 -29.16 -6.62
N THR A 5 -10.06 -28.90 -5.35
CA THR A 5 -9.74 -27.58 -4.81
C THR A 5 -8.35 -27.20 -5.31
N ARG A 6 -8.23 -26.15 -6.13
CA ARG A 6 -6.95 -25.56 -6.56
C ARG A 6 -7.04 -24.07 -6.20
N SER A 7 -6.73 -23.72 -4.95
CA SER A 7 -5.44 -23.14 -4.51
C SER A 7 -4.81 -22.19 -5.53
N GLU A 8 -4.68 -20.94 -5.10
CA GLU A 8 -3.67 -19.97 -5.54
C GLU A 8 -3.44 -19.89 -7.05
N GLU A 9 -4.40 -19.31 -7.77
CA GLU A 9 -4.06 -18.61 -9.00
C GLU A 9 -4.26 -17.11 -8.78
N LEU A 10 -3.12 -16.42 -8.70
CA LEU A 10 -2.83 -15.02 -9.09
C LEU A 10 -1.64 -14.43 -8.30
N SER A 11 -0.76 -15.28 -7.78
CA SER A 11 0.62 -14.94 -7.36
C SER A 11 1.54 -14.77 -8.58
N SER A 12 1.10 -14.02 -9.60
CA SER A 12 1.86 -13.80 -10.83
C SER A 12 1.58 -12.40 -11.38
N LEU A 13 2.06 -11.37 -10.70
CA LEU A 13 2.28 -10.08 -11.35
C LEU A 13 3.55 -9.43 -10.83
N SER A 14 4.61 -9.64 -11.63
CA SER A 14 5.82 -8.85 -11.78
C SER A 14 6.46 -8.26 -10.52
N HIS A 15 7.60 -8.85 -10.17
CA HIS A 15 8.75 -8.15 -9.58
C HIS A 15 9.17 -6.97 -10.47
N GLY A 16 8.39 -5.89 -10.46
CA GLY A 16 8.90 -4.58 -10.82
C GLY A 16 9.70 -4.09 -9.63
N GLN A 17 11.01 -3.91 -9.80
CA GLN A 17 11.84 -3.15 -8.87
C GLN A 17 11.32 -1.72 -8.83
N HIS A 18 10.24 -1.49 -8.09
CA HIS A 18 9.75 -0.17 -7.78
C HIS A 18 10.67 0.37 -6.70
N ASN A 19 11.74 1.05 -7.15
CA ASN A 19 12.46 2.02 -6.34
C ASN A 19 11.48 3.17 -6.05
N THR A 20 10.48 2.89 -5.20
CA THR A 20 9.62 3.89 -4.63
C THR A 20 10.54 4.82 -3.87
N SER A 21 10.69 6.04 -4.37
CA SER A 21 11.48 7.05 -3.69
C SER A 21 10.99 7.11 -2.24
N PRO A 22 11.88 7.28 -1.25
CA PRO A 22 11.48 7.36 0.15
C PRO A 22 10.37 8.40 0.38
N THR A 23 10.35 9.45 -0.44
CA THR A 23 9.29 10.46 -0.52
C THR A 23 7.92 9.88 -0.88
N LEU A 24 7.84 8.97 -1.85
CA LEU A 24 6.57 8.36 -2.28
C LEU A 24 6.01 7.41 -1.20
N LEU A 25 6.90 6.62 -0.58
CA LEU A 25 6.55 5.78 0.57
C LEU A 25 6.02 6.62 1.74
N ALA A 26 6.68 7.74 2.05
CA ALA A 26 6.26 8.67 3.09
C ALA A 26 4.89 9.28 2.76
N SER A 27 4.66 9.73 1.54
CA SER A 27 3.38 10.32 1.12
C SER A 27 2.22 9.33 1.20
N VAL A 28 2.42 8.08 0.73
CA VAL A 28 1.40 7.02 0.84
C VAL A 28 1.12 6.68 2.29
N LEU A 29 2.17 6.57 3.12
CA LEU A 29 2.03 6.27 4.54
C LEU A 29 1.31 7.40 5.30
N ALA A 30 1.68 8.66 5.02
CA ALA A 30 1.02 9.83 5.59
C ALA A 30 -0.46 9.84 5.23
N TYR A 31 -0.80 9.61 3.95
CA TYR A 31 -2.19 9.55 3.52
C TYR A 31 -2.98 8.47 4.27
N LEU A 32 -2.42 7.26 4.41
CA LEU A 32 -3.07 6.18 5.16
C LEU A 32 -3.23 6.48 6.66
N ILE A 33 -2.37 7.32 7.25
CA ILE A 33 -2.47 7.73 8.66
C ILE A 33 -3.55 8.80 8.84
N PHE A 34 -3.61 9.80 7.96
CA PHE A 34 -4.50 10.96 8.07
C PHE A 34 -5.90 10.69 7.50
N ASP A 35 -5.98 10.18 6.27
CA ASP A 35 -7.25 9.89 5.56
C ASP A 35 -7.78 8.49 5.88
N GLY A 36 -6.91 7.61 6.38
CA GLY A 36 -7.28 6.31 6.95
C GLY A 36 -7.39 5.15 5.94
N SER A 37 -7.66 5.43 4.67
CA SER A 37 -7.70 4.38 3.64
C SER A 37 -7.39 4.90 2.25
N LEU A 38 -6.86 4.05 1.38
CA LEU A 38 -6.49 4.45 0.02
C LEU A 38 -6.69 3.29 -0.96
N ASN A 39 -7.27 3.59 -2.13
CA ASN A 39 -7.34 2.66 -3.25
C ASN A 39 -6.33 3.02 -4.37
N LYS A 40 -6.13 2.12 -5.34
CA LYS A 40 -5.15 2.33 -6.43
C LYS A 40 -5.44 3.56 -7.32
N TYR A 41 -6.71 3.93 -7.48
CA TYR A 41 -7.11 5.07 -8.31
C TYR A 41 -6.88 6.40 -7.58
N GLU A 42 -7.19 6.42 -6.28
CA GLU A 42 -6.90 7.55 -5.39
C GLU A 42 -5.39 7.74 -5.27
N ALA A 43 -4.61 6.67 -5.12
CA ALA A 43 -3.16 6.76 -5.05
C ALA A 43 -2.56 7.33 -6.34
N ALA A 44 -3.01 6.86 -7.50
CA ALA A 44 -2.56 7.40 -8.78
C ALA A 44 -2.98 8.87 -8.96
N LYS A 45 -4.20 9.24 -8.57
CA LYS A 45 -4.72 10.61 -8.75
C LYS A 45 -4.14 11.62 -7.75
N GLN A 46 -3.98 11.24 -6.50
CA GLN A 46 -3.58 12.13 -5.42
C GLN A 46 -2.07 12.14 -5.18
N LEU A 47 -1.41 10.98 -5.33
CA LEU A 47 0.00 10.80 -5.02
C LEU A 47 0.85 10.52 -6.26
N GLY A 48 0.23 10.30 -7.42
CA GLY A 48 0.94 9.84 -8.62
C GLY A 48 1.46 8.41 -8.51
N ASP A 49 1.00 7.63 -7.51
CA ASP A 49 1.47 6.25 -7.30
C ASP A 49 0.63 5.27 -8.13
N TRP A 50 1.22 4.79 -9.22
CA TRP A 50 0.64 3.78 -10.11
C TRP A 50 0.81 2.35 -9.60
N SER A 51 1.65 2.16 -8.59
CA SER A 51 2.17 0.89 -8.09
C SER A 51 1.82 0.65 -6.63
N LEU A 52 0.66 1.14 -6.18
CA LEU A 52 0.25 1.11 -4.78
C LEU A 52 0.40 -0.29 -4.14
N HIS A 53 0.10 -1.35 -4.87
CA HIS A 53 0.25 -2.72 -4.35
C HIS A 53 1.70 -3.06 -3.96
N SER A 54 2.67 -2.63 -4.77
CA SER A 54 4.10 -2.80 -4.50
C SER A 54 4.53 -1.90 -3.34
N THR A 55 4.13 -0.63 -3.36
CA THR A 55 4.43 0.33 -2.29
C THR A 55 3.94 -0.17 -0.93
N ILE A 56 2.72 -0.71 -0.87
CA ILE A 56 2.13 -1.29 0.35
C ILE A 56 2.91 -2.54 0.79
N SER A 57 3.36 -3.35 -0.17
CA SER A 57 4.16 -4.55 0.14
C SER A 57 5.53 -4.17 0.68
N ASP A 58 6.18 -3.13 0.14
CA ASP A 58 7.40 -2.54 0.70
C ASP A 58 7.17 -2.01 2.13
N LEU A 59 6.09 -1.27 2.35
CA LEU A 59 5.72 -0.76 3.68
C LEU A 59 5.54 -1.88 4.70
N ALA A 60 4.84 -2.96 4.30
CA ALA A 60 4.61 -4.11 5.16
C ALA A 60 5.90 -4.89 5.45
N ASN A 61 6.67 -5.22 4.41
CA ASN A 61 7.85 -6.09 4.54
C ASN A 61 9.06 -5.37 5.13
N LYS A 62 9.34 -4.13 4.72
CA LYS A 62 10.53 -3.39 5.18
C LYS A 62 10.33 -2.75 6.55
N TYR A 63 9.11 -2.31 6.86
CA TYR A 63 8.83 -1.54 8.09
C TYR A 63 7.91 -2.27 9.07
N GLY A 64 7.46 -3.49 8.74
CA GLY A 64 6.60 -4.29 9.62
C GLY A 64 5.21 -3.69 9.82
N LEU A 65 4.70 -2.95 8.82
CA LEU A 65 3.40 -2.31 8.91
C LEU A 65 2.26 -3.28 8.61
N SER A 66 1.31 -3.39 9.54
CA SER A 66 0.12 -4.22 9.34
C SER A 66 -0.96 -3.43 8.59
N ILE A 67 -1.08 -3.71 7.30
CA ILE A 67 -1.99 -3.03 6.39
C ILE A 67 -3.13 -3.97 6.01
N LYS A 68 -4.36 -3.58 6.32
CA LYS A 68 -5.57 -4.31 5.96
C LYS A 68 -5.86 -4.12 4.47
N ARG A 69 -6.12 -5.22 3.76
CA ARG A 69 -6.49 -5.26 2.35
C ARG A 69 -7.96 -5.66 2.25
N THR A 70 -8.83 -4.73 1.88
CA THR A 70 -10.27 -4.97 1.75
C THR A 70 -10.68 -4.84 0.29
N PRO A 71 -11.37 -5.83 -0.31
CA PRO A 71 -11.91 -5.67 -1.65
C PRO A 71 -13.06 -4.65 -1.65
N GLU A 72 -12.97 -3.64 -2.51
CA GLU A 72 -13.95 -2.58 -2.71
C GLU A 72 -14.52 -2.66 -4.12
N LYS A 73 -15.85 -2.62 -4.23
CA LYS A 73 -16.53 -2.53 -5.52
C LYS A 73 -16.67 -1.05 -5.91
N VAL A 74 -15.78 -0.57 -6.77
CA VAL A 74 -15.86 0.78 -7.31
C VAL A 74 -16.79 0.78 -8.53
N LEU A 75 -17.78 1.68 -8.56
CA LEU A 75 -18.82 1.75 -9.61
C LEU A 75 -18.27 1.77 -11.05
N ARG A 76 -17.09 2.38 -11.25
CA ARG A 76 -16.44 2.52 -12.57
C ARG A 76 -15.43 1.43 -12.89
N ALA A 77 -15.18 0.49 -11.97
CA ALA A 77 -14.19 -0.56 -12.17
C ALA A 77 -14.88 -1.87 -12.55
N ARG A 78 -14.39 -2.51 -13.63
CA ARG A 78 -14.87 -3.83 -14.07
C ARG A 78 -14.56 -4.93 -13.04
N ASN A 79 -13.48 -4.76 -12.28
CA ASN A 79 -13.03 -5.68 -11.24
C ASN A 79 -13.03 -4.97 -9.88
N PRO A 80 -13.24 -5.70 -8.77
CA PRO A 80 -13.08 -5.15 -7.44
C PRO A 80 -11.65 -4.63 -7.26
N VAL A 81 -11.54 -3.50 -6.56
CA VAL A 81 -10.29 -2.79 -6.30
C VAL A 81 -9.92 -3.03 -4.85
N THR A 82 -8.65 -3.26 -4.55
CA THR A 82 -8.22 -3.36 -3.15
C THR A 82 -8.12 -1.98 -2.53
N ARG A 83 -8.85 -1.75 -1.45
CA ARG A 83 -8.66 -0.62 -0.53
C ARG A 83 -7.72 -1.05 0.59
N TYR A 84 -6.71 -0.24 0.81
CA TYR A 84 -5.70 -0.42 1.85
C TYR A 84 -6.03 0.48 3.04
N SER A 85 -5.82 -0.01 4.25
CA SER A 85 -6.09 0.75 5.48
C SER A 85 -5.09 0.32 6.55
N ILE A 86 -4.71 1.24 7.44
CA ILE A 86 -3.88 0.89 8.60
C ILE A 86 -4.79 0.52 9.77
N THR A 87 -4.55 -0.63 10.38
CA THR A 87 -5.26 -1.04 11.59
C THR A 87 -4.93 -0.08 12.74
N GLU A 88 -5.91 0.28 13.55
CA GLU A 88 -5.74 1.30 14.60
C GLU A 88 -4.56 1.03 15.54
N GLY A 89 -4.36 -0.23 15.94
CA GLY A 89 -3.23 -0.64 16.79
C GLY A 89 -1.84 -0.41 16.15
N HIS A 90 -1.77 -0.29 14.82
CA HIS A 90 -0.52 -0.03 14.09
C HIS A 90 -0.35 1.43 13.68
N ARG A 91 -1.33 2.32 13.96
CA ARG A 91 -1.22 3.75 13.63
C ARG A 91 -0.06 4.43 14.33
N ARG A 92 0.24 4.08 15.58
CA ARG A 92 1.38 4.63 16.33
C ARG A 92 2.71 4.22 15.67
N HIS A 93 2.85 2.94 15.32
CA HIS A 93 4.02 2.43 14.61
C HIS A 93 4.17 3.07 13.22
N ALA A 94 3.07 3.20 12.48
CA ALA A 94 3.04 3.89 11.19
C ALA A 94 3.55 5.34 11.28
N ARG A 95 3.17 6.08 12.33
CA ARG A 95 3.69 7.43 12.57
C ARG A 95 5.19 7.46 12.85
N ASP A 96 5.70 6.51 13.63
CA ASP A 96 7.15 6.39 13.89
C ASP A 96 7.93 6.11 12.60
N VAL A 97 7.42 5.21 11.76
CA VAL A 97 7.99 4.90 10.44
C VAL A 97 7.94 6.14 9.53
N LEU A 98 6.84 6.89 9.54
CA LEU A 98 6.72 8.13 8.77
C LEU A 98 7.81 9.13 9.18
N VAL A 99 8.00 9.37 10.47
CA VAL A 99 9.04 10.27 10.98
C VAL A 99 10.43 9.80 10.53
N LYS A 100 10.73 8.49 10.57
CA LYS A 100 12.00 7.94 10.08
C LYS A 100 12.20 8.17 8.58
N LEU A 101 11.14 8.01 7.78
CA LEU A 101 11.17 8.27 6.33
C LEU A 101 11.40 9.76 6.04
N GLU A 102 10.77 10.65 6.79
CA GLU A 102 10.94 12.10 6.65
C GLU A 102 12.33 12.58 7.11
N GLN A 103 12.90 11.99 8.16
CA GLN A 103 14.27 12.30 8.58
C GLN A 103 15.31 11.88 7.53
N ARG A 104 15.10 10.73 6.86
CA ARG A 104 15.95 10.31 5.74
C ARG A 104 15.88 11.27 4.55
N LYS A 105 14.74 11.92 4.33
CA LYS A 105 14.62 12.98 3.32
C LYS A 105 15.47 14.20 3.67
N LYS A 106 15.46 14.65 4.93
CA LYS A 106 16.21 15.82 5.38
C LYS A 106 17.73 15.63 5.42
N GLY A 107 18.22 14.41 5.55
CA GLY A 107 19.66 14.11 5.54
C GLY A 107 20.26 13.85 4.15
N ALA A 108 19.45 13.92 3.09
CA ALA A 108 19.87 13.70 1.71
C ALA A 108 19.86 15.00 0.87
N GLU A 109 19.68 16.14 1.52
CA GLU A 109 19.74 17.50 0.93
C GLU A 109 21.05 18.19 1.33
#